data_AF-A0A6G0T205-F1
#
_entry.id   AF-A0A6G0T205-F1
#
_cell.length_a   1.000
_cell.length_b   1.000
_cell.length_c   1.000
_cell.angle_alpha   90.00
_cell.angle_beta   90.00
_cell.angle_gamma   90.00
#
_symmetry.space_group_name_H-M   'P 1'
#
loop_
_entity.id
_entity.type
_entity.pdbx_description
1 polymer ?
#
loop_
_entity_poly.entity_id
_entity_poly.type
_entity_poly.pdbx_seq_one_letter_code
_entity_poly.pdbx_strand_id
1 'polypeptide(L)'
;MTDNIPIITEIPEINLVDSFSFDYMHLVCLGVTKKLILLWLGIIKNALTFVRLQSKKVIDINKQMLFKKNSICSDFSRFPRGLNEVLRWKATKFRQFLLYTGPVVLKIIINDNCYLHFVCLHISFRILLTQNSSSDLIEFVEKLLIYFNYMVGNLCHLIYTVYYILLKIITNMGLWIIVHVFRSKIT
;
A
#
# COMPACT_ATOMS: atom_id res chain seq x y z
N MET A 1 20.13 28.32 -18.25
CA MET A 1 19.94 27.29 -17.20
C MET A 1 19.12 26.21 -17.85
N THR A 2 19.76 25.18 -18.39
CA THR A 2 19.08 24.05 -19.02
C THR A 2 18.43 23.25 -17.91
N ASP A 3 17.11 23.30 -17.85
CA ASP A 3 16.34 22.38 -17.03
C ASP A 3 16.75 20.95 -17.42
N ASN A 4 17.19 20.16 -16.44
CA ASN A 4 17.58 18.76 -16.63
C ASN A 4 16.33 17.92 -16.92
N ILE A 5 15.73 18.14 -18.08
CA ILE A 5 14.62 17.33 -18.58
C ILE A 5 15.27 16.06 -19.17
N PRO A 6 14.89 14.86 -18.70
CA PRO A 6 15.53 13.63 -19.14
C PRO A 6 15.25 13.39 -20.62
N ILE A 7 16.29 13.07 -21.40
CA ILE A 7 16.25 12.89 -22.88
C ILE A 7 15.10 12.00 -23.39
N ILE A 8 14.58 11.13 -22.53
CA ILE A 8 13.45 10.24 -22.81
C ILE A 8 12.13 10.98 -23.03
N THR A 9 11.96 12.22 -22.53
CA THR A 9 10.79 13.08 -22.82
C THR A 9 10.82 13.67 -24.23
N GLU A 10 11.98 13.69 -24.87
CA GLU A 10 12.14 14.25 -26.23
C GLU A 10 11.80 13.23 -27.32
N ILE A 11 11.63 11.95 -26.96
CA ILE A 11 11.27 10.90 -27.90
C ILE A 11 9.79 11.06 -28.27
N PRO A 12 9.47 11.37 -29.54
CA PRO A 12 8.09 11.49 -29.97
C PRO A 12 7.36 10.15 -29.77
N GLU A 13 6.07 10.23 -29.45
CA GLU A 13 5.18 9.08 -29.20
C GLU A 13 5.41 8.30 -27.88
N ILE A 14 6.42 8.64 -27.07
CA ILE A 14 6.59 8.06 -25.73
C ILE A 14 5.93 8.97 -24.70
N ASN A 15 4.71 8.62 -24.27
CA ASN A 15 4.13 9.21 -23.08
C ASN A 15 4.66 8.48 -21.85
N LEU A 16 5.64 9.04 -21.12
CA LEU A 16 6.22 8.46 -19.91
C LEU A 16 5.19 7.98 -18.87
N VAL A 17 4.01 8.57 -18.88
CA VAL A 17 2.91 8.20 -17.99
C VAL A 17 2.19 6.92 -18.42
N ASP A 18 2.07 6.70 -19.73
CA ASP A 18 1.28 5.60 -20.31
C ASP A 18 2.18 4.45 -20.80
N SER A 19 3.43 4.76 -21.15
CA SER A 19 4.43 3.83 -21.66
C SER A 19 5.07 2.96 -20.57
N PHE A 20 4.95 3.32 -19.29
CA PHE A 20 5.54 2.57 -18.18
C PHE A 20 4.48 1.86 -17.34
N SER A 21 4.65 0.53 -17.20
CA SER A 21 3.82 -0.27 -16.30
C SER A 21 4.07 0.13 -14.85
N PHE A 22 3.07 0.73 -14.21
CA PHE A 22 3.11 1.06 -12.80
C PHE A 22 3.09 -0.20 -11.92
N ASP A 23 4.18 -0.44 -11.17
CA ASP A 23 4.31 -1.60 -10.28
C ASP A 23 3.73 -1.31 -8.89
N TYR A 24 2.64 -2.02 -8.52
CA TYR A 24 2.02 -1.92 -7.19
C TYR A 24 2.99 -2.18 -6.04
N MET A 25 4.03 -3.01 -6.22
CA MET A 25 5.02 -3.26 -5.16
C MET A 25 5.76 -1.98 -4.78
N HIS A 26 6.04 -1.12 -5.75
CA HIS A 26 6.74 0.14 -5.51
C HIS A 26 5.77 1.22 -5.04
N LEU A 27 4.64 1.36 -5.73
CA LEU A 27 3.71 2.45 -5.48
C LEU A 27 2.89 2.22 -4.21
N VAL A 28 2.38 1.02 -4.04
CA VAL A 28 1.42 0.68 -2.97
C VAL A 28 2.14 0.11 -1.76
N CYS A 29 3.02 -0.87 -1.96
CA CYS A 29 3.70 -1.51 -0.84
C CYS A 29 4.81 -0.61 -0.28
N LEU A 30 5.75 -0.12 -1.10
CA LEU A 30 6.81 0.79 -0.67
C LEU A 30 6.38 2.25 -0.53
N GLY A 31 5.37 2.70 -1.27
CA GLY A 31 4.82 4.05 -1.16
C GLY A 31 3.79 4.14 -0.06
N VAL A 32 2.55 3.69 -0.32
CA VAL A 32 1.40 3.89 0.57
C VAL A 32 1.54 3.17 1.91
N THR A 33 1.73 1.84 1.87
CA THR A 33 1.72 0.98 3.06
C THR A 33 2.87 1.34 4.00
N LYS A 34 4.07 1.54 3.45
CA LYS A 34 5.23 2.02 4.21
C LYS A 34 4.95 3.36 4.87
N LYS A 35 4.47 4.36 4.12
CA LYS A 35 4.16 5.69 4.68
C LYS A 35 3.12 5.60 5.80
N LEU A 36 2.07 4.80 5.62
CA LEU A 36 1.04 4.59 6.64
C LEU A 36 1.61 4.02 7.94
N ILE A 37 2.51 3.03 7.86
CA ILE A 37 3.17 2.48 9.05
C ILE A 37 4.11 3.50 9.69
N LEU A 38 4.90 4.24 8.89
CA LEU A 38 5.81 5.27 9.40
C LEU A 38 5.07 6.42 10.09
N LEU A 39 3.86 6.74 9.61
CA LEU A 39 2.95 7.68 10.24
C LEU A 39 2.55 7.20 11.64
N TRP A 40 2.10 5.95 11.76
CA TRP A 40 1.73 5.35 13.04
C TRP A 40 2.90 5.27 14.04
N LEU A 41 4.13 5.05 13.54
CA LEU A 41 5.32 5.04 14.38
C LEU A 41 5.80 6.46 14.77
N GLY A 42 5.19 7.51 14.20
CA GLY A 42 5.58 8.89 14.45
C GLY A 42 6.98 9.23 13.93
N ILE A 43 7.43 8.54 12.88
CA ILE A 43 8.73 8.78 12.22
C ILE A 43 8.64 9.95 11.23
N ILE A 44 7.45 10.17 10.65
CA ILE A 44 7.21 11.28 9.73
C ILE A 44 7.14 12.60 10.52
N LYS A 45 8.00 13.55 10.17
CA LYS A 45 8.02 14.90 10.76
C LYS A 45 6.74 15.66 10.39
N ASN A 46 6.23 16.48 11.32
CA ASN A 46 5.02 17.29 11.18
C ASN A 46 3.73 16.50 10.91
N ALA A 47 3.73 15.21 11.22
CA ALA A 47 2.54 14.38 11.10
C ALA A 47 1.62 14.51 12.32
N LEU A 48 0.33 14.24 12.14
CA LEU A 48 -0.67 14.35 13.20
C LEU A 48 -0.36 13.41 14.37
N THR A 49 -0.31 13.96 15.57
CA THR A 49 0.09 13.22 16.77
C THR A 49 -0.95 12.19 17.20
N PHE A 50 -2.24 12.40 16.90
CA PHE A 50 -3.32 11.51 17.35
C PHE A 50 -3.39 10.16 16.60
N VAL A 51 -2.77 10.05 15.42
CA VAL A 51 -2.64 8.76 14.71
C VAL A 51 -1.42 7.96 15.15
N ARG A 52 -0.56 8.54 15.99
CA ARG A 52 0.65 7.90 16.49
C ARG A 52 0.32 6.82 17.52
N LEU A 53 0.92 5.66 17.36
CA LEU A 53 0.81 4.57 18.31
C LEU A 53 1.71 4.80 19.52
N GLN A 54 1.16 4.53 20.70
CA GLN A 54 1.94 4.43 21.93
C GLN A 54 2.94 3.27 21.84
N SER A 55 4.10 3.41 22.47
CA SER A 55 5.17 2.40 22.44
C SER A 55 4.69 1.01 22.87
N LYS A 56 3.79 0.92 23.87
CA LYS A 56 3.18 -0.34 24.31
C LYS A 56 2.41 -1.05 23.18
N LYS A 57 1.58 -0.31 22.44
CA LYS A 57 0.84 -0.82 21.28
C LYS A 57 1.78 -1.33 20.17
N VAL A 58 2.90 -0.62 19.94
CA VAL A 58 3.92 -1.07 18.97
C VAL A 58 4.58 -2.37 19.42
N ILE A 59 4.88 -2.52 20.71
CA ILE A 59 5.42 -3.76 21.28
C ILE A 59 4.42 -4.91 21.11
N ASP A 60 3.14 -4.66 21.37
CA ASP A 60 2.09 -5.68 21.22
C ASP A 60 1.92 -6.12 19.76
N ILE A 61 1.96 -5.19 18.80
CA ILE A 61 1.98 -5.50 17.37
C ILE A 61 3.19 -6.38 17.02
N ASN A 62 4.38 -6.02 17.52
CA ASN A 62 5.60 -6.80 17.26
C ASN A 62 5.48 -8.23 17.81
N LYS A 63 4.95 -8.39 19.03
CA LYS A 63 4.71 -9.71 19.62
C LYS A 63 3.76 -10.54 18.78
N GLN A 64 2.65 -9.96 18.32
CA GLN A 64 1.69 -10.68 17.48
C GLN A 64 2.28 -11.05 16.10
N MET A 65 3.05 -10.15 15.48
CA MET A 65 3.74 -10.43 14.22
C MET A 65 4.74 -11.59 14.36
N LEU A 66 5.51 -11.61 15.45
CA LEU A 66 6.46 -12.68 15.73
C LEU A 66 5.77 -14.00 16.08
N PHE A 67 4.66 -13.96 16.82
CA PHE A 67 3.85 -15.15 17.10
C PHE A 67 3.31 -15.79 15.83
N LYS A 68 2.87 -14.97 14.85
CA LYS A 68 2.38 -15.45 13.55
C LYS A 68 3.48 -15.98 12.62
N LYS A 69 4.77 -15.87 12.98
CA LYS A 69 5.89 -16.39 12.18
C LYS A 69 5.73 -17.88 11.86
N ASN A 70 5.22 -18.66 12.82
CA ASN A 70 5.06 -20.11 12.68
C ASN A 70 3.84 -20.51 11.84
N SER A 71 2.93 -19.58 11.57
CA SER A 71 1.71 -19.82 10.80
C SER A 71 1.85 -19.46 9.32
N ILE A 72 3.08 -19.27 8.83
CA ILE A 72 3.34 -18.74 7.50
C ILE A 72 3.87 -19.83 6.60
N CYS A 73 3.16 -20.05 5.49
CA CYS A 73 3.49 -21.05 4.51
C CYS A 73 4.84 -20.76 3.84
N SER A 74 5.47 -21.82 3.34
CA SER A 74 6.73 -21.76 2.57
C SER A 74 6.63 -20.90 1.31
N ASP A 75 5.42 -20.66 0.80
CA ASP A 75 5.16 -19.81 -0.38
C ASP A 75 5.58 -18.34 -0.17
N PHE A 76 5.72 -17.92 1.09
CA PHE A 76 6.26 -16.60 1.41
C PHE A 76 7.78 -16.67 1.51
N SER A 77 8.46 -16.03 0.56
CA SER A 77 9.93 -15.95 0.53
C SER A 77 10.59 -15.40 1.80
N ARG A 78 9.84 -14.75 2.71
CA ARG A 78 10.36 -14.12 3.93
C ARG A 78 9.37 -14.17 5.08
N PHE A 79 9.90 -14.37 6.29
CA PHE A 79 9.12 -14.27 7.53
C PHE A 79 8.74 -12.82 7.89
N PRO A 80 7.64 -12.61 8.62
CA PRO A 80 7.29 -11.31 9.16
C PRO A 80 8.35 -10.86 10.16
N ARG A 81 8.55 -9.56 10.18
CA ARG A 81 9.42 -8.87 11.15
C ARG A 81 8.56 -7.90 11.92
N GLY A 82 9.06 -7.45 13.08
CA GLY A 82 8.39 -6.39 13.82
C GLY A 82 8.45 -5.06 13.06
N LEU A 83 7.54 -4.15 13.43
CA LEU A 83 7.50 -2.76 12.97
C LEU A 83 8.77 -1.98 13.35
N ASN A 84 9.51 -2.42 14.37
CA ASN A 84 10.81 -1.86 14.73
C ASN A 84 11.84 -1.92 13.58
N GLU A 85 11.71 -2.88 12.65
CA GLU A 85 12.58 -3.01 11.49
C GLU A 85 11.96 -2.46 10.20
N VAL A 86 10.84 -1.72 10.27
CA VAL A 86 10.07 -1.32 9.08
C VAL A 86 10.90 -0.57 8.03
N LEU A 87 11.91 0.20 8.46
CA LEU A 87 12.80 0.94 7.55
C LEU A 87 13.65 0.01 6.66
N ARG A 88 13.90 -1.22 7.13
CA ARG A 88 14.66 -2.26 6.41
C ARG A 88 13.77 -3.23 5.64
N TRP A 89 12.44 -3.06 5.70
CA TRP A 89 11.53 -3.92 4.95
C TRP A 89 11.67 -3.68 3.45
N LYS A 90 11.61 -4.76 2.68
CA LYS A 90 11.46 -4.73 1.22
C LYS A 90 9.98 -4.78 0.87
N ALA A 91 9.63 -4.43 -0.37
CA ALA A 91 8.25 -4.45 -0.88
C ALA A 91 7.46 -5.73 -0.53
N THR A 92 8.12 -6.90 -0.58
CA THR A 92 7.48 -8.19 -0.27
C THR A 92 6.94 -8.29 1.15
N LYS A 93 7.57 -7.67 2.15
CA LYS A 93 7.03 -7.68 3.53
C LYS A 93 5.87 -6.70 3.68
N PHE A 94 5.95 -5.55 3.04
CA PHE A 94 4.83 -4.61 3.00
C PHE A 94 3.61 -5.25 2.31
N ARG A 95 3.82 -6.00 1.22
CA ARG A 95 2.77 -6.79 0.58
C ARG A 95 2.17 -7.82 1.53
N GLN A 96 3.00 -8.60 2.21
CA GLN A 96 2.54 -9.60 3.17
C GLN A 96 1.75 -8.96 4.32
N PHE A 97 2.22 -7.82 4.82
CA PHE A 97 1.54 -7.04 5.84
C PHE A 97 0.19 -6.52 5.34
N LEU A 98 0.15 -5.87 4.18
CA LEU A 98 -1.07 -5.32 3.60
C LEU A 98 -2.11 -6.40 3.34
N LEU A 99 -1.72 -7.51 2.71
CA LEU A 99 -2.67 -8.51 2.21
C LEU A 99 -3.02 -9.61 3.20
N TYR A 100 -2.20 -9.85 4.23
CA TYR A 100 -2.38 -11.02 5.10
C TYR A 100 -2.26 -10.71 6.60
N THR A 101 -1.10 -10.26 7.07
CA THR A 101 -0.86 -10.20 8.53
C THR A 101 -1.44 -8.95 9.18
N GLY A 102 -1.42 -7.81 8.48
CA GLY A 102 -1.87 -6.50 9.00
C GLY A 102 -3.32 -6.49 9.49
N PRO A 103 -4.32 -6.99 8.72
CA PRO A 103 -5.72 -6.96 9.16
C PRO A 103 -5.94 -7.70 10.48
N VAL A 104 -5.22 -8.81 10.68
CA VAL A 104 -5.34 -9.62 11.90
C VAL A 104 -4.63 -8.94 13.07
N VAL A 105 -3.40 -8.46 12.86
CA VAL A 105 -2.57 -7.92 13.95
C VAL A 105 -3.06 -6.55 14.42
N LEU A 106 -3.67 -5.76 13.54
CA LEU A 106 -4.04 -4.38 13.85
C LEU A 106 -5.42 -4.25 14.53
N LYS A 107 -6.36 -5.19 14.30
CA LYS A 107 -7.80 -5.07 14.60
C LYS A 107 -8.17 -4.59 15.99
N ILE A 108 -7.40 -4.94 17.02
CA ILE A 108 -7.72 -4.62 18.42
C ILE A 108 -6.69 -3.64 19.02
N ILE A 109 -5.61 -3.34 18.30
CA ILE A 109 -4.50 -2.56 18.84
C ILE A 109 -4.59 -1.09 18.45
N ILE A 110 -4.87 -0.80 17.17
CA ILE A 110 -4.90 0.57 16.65
C ILE A 110 -6.29 1.19 16.81
N ASN A 111 -6.41 2.51 16.66
CA ASN A 111 -7.70 3.21 16.69
C ASN A 111 -8.60 2.71 15.55
N ASP A 112 -9.88 2.50 15.81
CA ASP A 112 -10.91 2.09 14.86
C ASP A 112 -10.86 2.88 13.55
N ASN A 113 -10.69 4.20 13.60
CA ASN A 113 -10.58 5.03 12.39
C ASN A 113 -9.33 4.69 11.57
N CYS A 114 -8.19 4.46 12.23
CA CYS A 114 -6.96 4.04 11.57
C CYS A 114 -7.06 2.61 11.03
N TYR A 115 -7.78 1.74 11.75
CA TYR A 115 -8.01 0.36 11.33
C TYR A 115 -8.93 0.31 10.10
N LEU A 116 -10.06 1.01 10.14
CA LEU A 116 -10.98 1.12 9.03
C LEU A 116 -10.27 1.65 7.78
N HIS A 117 -9.46 2.70 7.95
CA HIS A 117 -8.63 3.25 6.88
C HIS A 117 -7.65 2.21 6.30
N PHE A 118 -6.95 1.45 7.14
CA PHE A 118 -6.09 0.35 6.68
C PHE A 118 -6.87 -0.76 5.98
N VAL A 119 -8.05 -1.13 6.50
CA VAL A 119 -8.90 -2.18 5.94
C VAL A 119 -9.45 -1.79 4.58
N CYS A 120 -9.81 -0.52 4.35
CA CYS A 120 -10.17 -0.02 3.02
C CYS A 120 -9.07 -0.31 2.00
N LEU A 121 -7.80 -0.02 2.34
CA LEU A 121 -6.66 -0.32 1.47
C LEU A 121 -6.45 -1.83 1.28
N HIS A 122 -6.54 -2.60 2.36
CA HIS A 122 -6.44 -4.06 2.32
C HIS A 122 -7.47 -4.66 1.37
N ILE A 123 -8.75 -4.37 1.56
CA ILE A 123 -9.85 -4.91 0.74
C ILE A 123 -9.68 -4.51 -0.72
N SER A 124 -9.38 -3.23 -0.97
CA SER A 124 -9.16 -2.71 -2.33
C SER A 124 -8.12 -3.54 -3.06
N PHE A 125 -6.94 -3.73 -2.46
CA PHE A 125 -5.86 -4.48 -3.09
C PHE A 125 -6.07 -5.99 -3.10
N ARG A 126 -6.85 -6.55 -2.17
CA ARG A 126 -7.24 -7.96 -2.24
C ARG A 126 -8.14 -8.22 -3.45
N ILE A 127 -9.11 -7.36 -3.71
CA ILE A 127 -10.00 -7.47 -4.88
C ILE A 127 -9.21 -7.22 -6.17
N LEU A 128 -8.41 -6.16 -6.24
CA LEU A 128 -7.63 -5.84 -7.46
C LEU A 128 -6.60 -6.91 -7.83
N LEU A 129 -6.07 -7.65 -6.85
CA LEU A 129 -5.10 -8.73 -7.08
C LEU A 129 -5.75 -10.10 -7.22
N THR A 130 -7.07 -10.22 -7.02
CA THR A 130 -7.80 -11.46 -7.24
C THR A 130 -8.10 -11.61 -8.73
N GLN A 131 -7.95 -12.83 -9.25
CA GLN A 131 -8.26 -13.12 -10.64
C GLN A 131 -9.77 -13.04 -10.88
N ASN A 132 -10.18 -12.53 -12.06
CA ASN A 132 -11.57 -12.48 -12.52
C ASN A 132 -12.52 -11.69 -11.60
N SER A 133 -12.06 -10.59 -11.02
CA SER A 133 -12.93 -9.67 -10.28
C SER A 133 -14.02 -9.09 -11.20
N SER A 134 -15.28 -9.17 -10.77
CA SER A 134 -16.41 -8.63 -11.54
C SER A 134 -16.33 -7.11 -11.69
N SER A 135 -16.99 -6.56 -12.72
CA SER A 135 -17.14 -5.10 -12.91
C SER A 135 -17.65 -4.41 -11.65
N ASP A 136 -18.63 -5.02 -10.99
CA ASP A 136 -19.27 -4.46 -9.78
C ASP A 136 -18.30 -4.38 -8.61
N LEU A 137 -17.41 -5.38 -8.48
CA LEU A 137 -16.35 -5.35 -7.47
C LEU A 137 -15.30 -4.28 -7.77
N ILE A 138 -14.99 -4.04 -9.04
CA ILE A 138 -14.08 -2.97 -9.44
C ILE A 138 -14.69 -1.59 -9.13
N GLU A 139 -15.97 -1.38 -9.46
CA GLU A 139 -16.69 -0.14 -9.12
C GLU A 139 -16.75 0.07 -7.60
N PHE A 140 -16.97 -1.01 -6.84
CA PHE A 140 -16.91 -0.97 -5.38
C PHE A 140 -15.53 -0.57 -4.88
N VAL A 141 -14.45 -1.11 -5.45
CA VAL A 141 -13.08 -0.73 -5.09
C VAL A 141 -12.80 0.74 -5.40
N GLU A 142 -13.28 1.24 -6.54
CA GLU A 142 -13.13 2.64 -6.91
C GLU A 142 -13.76 3.55 -5.85
N LYS A 143 -15.01 3.27 -5.44
CA LYS A 143 -15.69 3.99 -4.35
C LYS A 143 -14.93 3.87 -3.03
N LEU A 144 -14.39 2.69 -2.72
CA LEU A 144 -13.63 2.44 -1.50
C LEU A 144 -12.32 3.23 -1.45
N LEU A 145 -11.64 3.37 -2.58
CA LEU A 145 -10.40 4.15 -2.70
C LEU A 145 -10.66 5.66 -2.68
N ILE A 146 -11.77 6.12 -3.25
CA ILE A 146 -12.25 7.51 -3.10
C ILE A 146 -12.51 7.81 -1.62
N TYR A 147 -13.22 6.92 -0.92
CA TYR A 147 -13.49 7.06 0.50
C TYR A 147 -12.20 7.04 1.34
N PHE A 148 -11.27 6.12 1.04
CA PHE A 148 -9.95 6.09 1.67
C PHE A 148 -9.24 7.44 1.55
N ASN A 149 -9.27 8.05 0.35
CA ASN A 149 -8.65 9.35 0.13
C ASN A 149 -9.35 10.50 0.87
N TYR A 150 -10.68 10.47 0.93
CA TYR A 150 -11.45 11.45 1.70
C TYR A 150 -11.07 11.43 3.19
N MET A 151 -10.96 10.23 3.79
CA MET A 151 -10.54 10.07 5.18
C MET A 151 -9.11 10.56 5.41
N VAL A 152 -8.26 10.49 4.39
CA VAL A 152 -6.85 10.92 4.39
C VAL A 152 -6.66 12.42 4.23
N GLY A 153 -7.49 13.09 3.44
CA GLY A 153 -7.44 14.54 3.24
C GLY A 153 -7.51 15.31 4.57
N ASN A 154 -8.16 14.72 5.57
CA ASN A 154 -8.23 15.23 6.94
C ASN A 154 -7.03 14.81 7.84
N LEU A 155 -6.16 13.89 7.38
CA LEU A 155 -5.10 13.27 8.16
C LEU A 155 -3.66 13.68 7.79
N CYS A 156 -3.38 14.09 6.55
CA CYS A 156 -2.08 14.71 6.18
C CYS A 156 -2.04 15.12 4.69
N HIS A 157 -1.48 16.30 4.39
CA HIS A 157 -1.22 16.77 3.02
C HIS A 157 -0.27 15.85 2.20
N LEU A 158 0.53 15.02 2.87
CA LEU A 158 1.58 14.17 2.29
C LEU A 158 1.08 12.93 1.52
N ILE A 159 -0.23 12.71 1.45
CA ILE A 159 -0.85 11.52 0.85
C ILE A 159 -1.67 11.87 -0.41
N TYR A 160 -1.83 13.15 -0.78
CA TYR A 160 -2.42 13.54 -2.08
C TYR A 160 -1.72 12.91 -3.30
N THR A 161 -0.42 12.64 -3.21
CA THR A 161 0.34 11.92 -4.24
C THR A 161 -0.15 10.47 -4.43
N VAL A 162 -0.66 9.86 -3.37
CA VAL A 162 -1.17 8.49 -3.39
C VAL A 162 -2.50 8.41 -4.15
N TYR A 163 -3.37 9.41 -4.04
CA TYR A 163 -4.61 9.47 -4.82
C TYR A 163 -4.33 9.52 -6.32
N TYR A 164 -3.46 10.41 -6.76
CA TYR A 164 -3.14 10.54 -8.18
C TYR A 164 -2.50 9.26 -8.74
N ILE A 165 -1.65 8.60 -7.93
CA ILE A 165 -1.03 7.32 -8.29
C ILE A 165 -2.05 6.17 -8.30
N LEU A 166 -2.96 6.09 -7.32
CA LEU A 166 -3.99 5.05 -7.24
C LEU A 166 -5.05 5.21 -8.34
N LEU A 167 -5.48 6.44 -8.60
CA LEU A 167 -6.39 6.77 -9.70
C LEU A 167 -5.73 6.44 -11.04
N LYS A 168 -4.44 6.77 -11.24
CA LYS A 168 -3.70 6.37 -12.45
C LYS A 168 -3.51 4.87 -12.58
N ILE A 169 -3.30 4.14 -11.49
CA ILE A 169 -3.27 2.68 -11.52
C ILE A 169 -4.63 2.17 -12.01
N ILE A 170 -5.75 2.72 -11.54
CA ILE A 170 -7.10 2.30 -11.98
C ILE A 170 -7.40 2.72 -13.43
N THR A 171 -6.98 3.92 -13.86
CA THR A 171 -7.29 4.45 -15.20
C THR A 171 -6.32 3.99 -16.30
N ASN A 172 -5.02 3.86 -16.02
CA ASN A 172 -4.03 3.33 -16.98
C ASN A 172 -3.93 1.79 -16.96
N MET A 173 -4.32 1.13 -15.87
CA MET A 173 -4.66 -0.29 -15.95
C MET A 173 -6.10 -0.40 -16.45
N GLY A 174 -6.29 -0.17 -17.75
CA GLY A 174 -7.44 -0.71 -18.44
C GLY A 174 -7.62 -2.17 -17.99
N LEU A 175 -8.86 -2.53 -17.64
CA LEU A 175 -9.34 -3.80 -17.07
C LEU A 175 -8.62 -5.08 -17.54
N TRP A 176 -7.95 -5.03 -18.69
CA TRP A 176 -7.21 -6.09 -19.36
C TRP A 176 -5.78 -6.36 -18.86
N ILE A 177 -5.07 -5.39 -18.28
CA ILE A 177 -3.62 -5.51 -17.99
C ILE A 177 -3.33 -6.16 -16.63
N ILE A 178 -4.28 -6.09 -15.69
CA ILE A 178 -4.14 -6.66 -14.34
C ILE A 178 -3.93 -8.18 -14.38
N VAL A 179 -4.53 -8.89 -15.36
CA VAL A 179 -4.39 -10.34 -15.49
C VAL A 179 -3.00 -10.74 -16.01
N HIS A 180 -2.38 -9.93 -16.87
CA HIS A 180 -1.16 -10.33 -17.58
C HIS A 180 0.13 -9.79 -16.99
N VAL A 181 0.16 -8.56 -16.46
CA VAL A 181 1.40 -7.92 -15.98
C VAL A 181 1.73 -8.28 -14.54
N PHE A 182 0.74 -8.48 -13.67
CA PHE A 182 1.01 -9.01 -12.32
C PHE A 182 1.35 -10.51 -12.32
N ARG A 183 1.17 -11.19 -13.45
CA ARG A 183 1.44 -12.63 -13.65
C ARG A 183 2.93 -12.98 -13.65
N SER A 184 3.83 -12.08 -14.06
CA SER A 184 5.26 -12.41 -14.21
C SER A 184 6.10 -12.28 -12.94
N LYS A 185 5.53 -11.79 -11.83
CA LYS A 185 6.25 -11.58 -10.55
C LYS A 185 5.68 -12.38 -9.37
N ILE A 186 4.75 -13.31 -9.61
CA ILE A 186 4.12 -14.14 -8.56
C ILE A 186 4.57 -15.61 -8.64
N THR A 187 5.29 -16.01 -9.68
CA THR A 187 6.09 -17.25 -9.75
C THR A 187 7.55 -16.96 -9.50
#